data_AF-A0AAJ2ZHS4-F1
#
_entry.id   AF-A0AAJ2ZHS4-F1
#
_cell.length_a   1.000
_cell.length_b   1.000
_cell.length_c   1.000
_cell.angle_alpha   90.00
_cell.angle_beta   90.00
_cell.angle_gamma   90.00
#
_symmetry.space_group_name_H-M   'P 1'
#
loop_
_entity.id
_entity.type
_entity.pdbx_description
1 polymer ?
#
loop_
_entity_poly.entity_id
_entity_poly.type
_entity_poly.pdbx_seq_one_letter_code
_entity_poly.pdbx_strand_id
1 'polypeptide(L)' 'MTTPDPDRGGVVVVRVWFEDRPDELGFRALVTSCVDLAGGRSESRAVTSPDAVVEVVRSRLVDILAGHQPR' A
#
# COMPACT_ATOMS: atom_id res chain seq x y z
N MET A 1 -6.54 -25.45 15.98
CA MET A 1 -6.64 -24.65 14.74
C MET A 1 -7.38 -23.37 15.11
N THR A 2 -6.67 -22.26 15.24
CA THR A 2 -7.29 -20.94 15.41
C THR A 2 -7.83 -20.51 14.06
N THR A 3 -9.14 -20.25 14.00
CA THR A 3 -9.79 -19.67 12.83
C THR A 3 -9.11 -18.32 12.53
N PRO A 4 -8.67 -18.05 11.29
CA PRO A 4 -8.17 -16.72 10.95
C PRO A 4 -9.28 -15.72 11.26
N ASP A 5 -8.94 -14.73 12.08
CA ASP A 5 -9.83 -13.63 12.41
C ASP A 5 -10.17 -12.90 11.09
N PRO A 6 -11.44 -12.92 10.63
CA PRO A 6 -11.83 -12.29 9.37
C PRO A 6 -11.61 -10.78 9.37
N ASP A 7 -11.46 -10.17 10.54
CA ASP A 7 -11.16 -8.75 10.71
C ASP A 7 -9.65 -8.47 10.77
N ARG A 8 -8.80 -9.50 10.85
CA ARG A 8 -7.34 -9.37 10.64
C ARG A 8 -7.05 -9.38 9.15
N GLY A 9 -6.79 -8.20 8.63
CA GLY A 9 -6.47 -7.93 7.24
C GLY A 9 -5.82 -6.56 7.09
N GLY A 10 -5.03 -6.40 6.02
CA GLY A 10 -4.54 -5.10 5.59
C GLY A 10 -5.01 -4.77 4.18
N VAL A 11 -5.04 -3.48 3.85
CA VAL A 11 -5.39 -3.00 2.52
C VAL A 11 -4.28 -2.12 1.95
N VAL A 12 -4.05 -2.22 0.66
CA VAL A 12 -3.20 -1.29 -0.11
C VAL A 12 -4.03 -0.74 -1.26
N VAL A 13 -4.12 0.58 -1.35
CA VAL A 13 -4.82 1.32 -2.41
C VAL A 13 -3.80 2.13 -3.19
N VAL A 14 -3.74 1.93 -4.49
CA VAL A 14 -2.88 2.69 -5.39
C VAL A 14 -3.76 3.60 -6.25
N ARG A 15 -3.60 4.92 -6.09
CA ARG A 15 -4.22 5.91 -6.98
C ARG A 15 -3.17 6.38 -7.97
N VAL A 16 -3.44 6.25 -9.26
CA VAL A 16 -2.54 6.67 -10.34
C VAL A 16 -3.21 7.75 -11.17
N TRP A 17 -2.47 8.80 -11.50
CA TRP A 17 -2.89 9.84 -12.44
C TRP A 17 -1.69 10.35 -13.23
N PHE A 18 -1.97 11.05 -14.32
CA PHE A 18 -0.96 11.72 -15.13
C PHE A 18 -1.18 13.22 -15.04
N GLU A 19 -0.12 13.95 -14.71
CA GLU A 19 -0.06 15.40 -14.84
C GLU A 19 0.45 15.76 -16.22
N ASP A 20 -0.24 16.68 -16.89
CA ASP A 20 0.21 17.22 -18.16
C ASP A 20 1.41 18.14 -17.89
N ARG A 21 2.62 17.60 -18.07
CA ARG A 21 3.88 18.34 -17.94
C ARG A 21 4.69 18.17 -19.23
N PRO A 22 5.15 19.26 -19.85
CA PRO A 22 5.79 19.21 -21.17
C PRO A 22 7.12 18.43 -21.19
N ASP A 23 7.81 18.29 -20.05
CA ASP A 23 9.18 17.76 -19.99
C ASP A 23 9.33 16.44 -19.20
N GLU A 24 8.23 15.88 -18.66
CA GLU A 24 8.25 14.64 -17.87
C GLU A 24 7.14 13.70 -18.30
N LEU A 25 7.33 12.38 -18.07
CA LEU A 25 6.32 11.34 -18.30
C LEU A 25 5.00 11.52 -17.52
N GLY A 26 4.83 12.60 -16.75
CA GLY A 26 3.59 13.01 -16.09
C GLY A 26 3.10 12.08 -14.98
N PHE A 27 3.67 10.88 -14.84
CA PHE A 27 3.19 9.86 -13.94
C PHE A 27 3.23 10.32 -12.48
N ARG A 28 2.11 10.14 -11.80
CA ARG A 28 1.96 10.33 -10.36
C ARG A 28 1.17 9.19 -9.78
N ALA A 29 1.57 8.75 -8.59
CA ALA A 29 0.75 7.86 -7.82
C ALA A 29 0.80 8.18 -6.32
N LEU A 30 -0.28 7.86 -5.63
CA LEU A 30 -0.39 7.88 -4.18
C LEU A 30 -0.73 6.47 -3.72
N VAL A 31 0.22 5.83 -3.04
CA VAL A 31 0.02 4.52 -2.41
C VAL A 31 -0.43 4.77 -0.99
N THR A 32 -1.61 4.28 -0.63
CA THR A 32 -2.14 4.33 0.73
C THR A 32 -2.28 2.92 1.27
N SER A 33 -1.85 2.67 2.50
CA SER A 33 -1.92 1.35 3.12
C SER A 33 -2.42 1.43 4.55
N CYS A 34 -3.18 0.42 4.97
CA CYS A 34 -3.53 0.18 6.37
C CYS A 34 -3.20 -1.28 6.67
N VAL A 35 -2.39 -1.52 7.70
CA VAL A 35 -1.88 -2.86 8.05
C VAL A 35 -2.90 -3.68 8.84
N ASP A 36 -3.79 -2.99 9.55
CA ASP A 36 -4.82 -3.60 10.41
C ASP A 36 -6.13 -2.82 10.24
N LEU A 37 -7.12 -3.42 9.59
CA LEU A 37 -8.41 -2.78 9.37
C LEU A 37 -9.23 -2.57 10.65
N ALA A 38 -8.92 -3.29 11.74
CA ALA A 38 -9.67 -3.20 13.00
C ALA A 38 -9.31 -1.95 13.84
N GLY A 39 -8.30 -1.19 13.44
CA GLY A 39 -7.89 0.03 14.16
C GLY A 39 -6.55 0.64 13.75
N GLY A 40 -5.91 0.11 12.71
CA GLY A 40 -4.63 0.57 12.19
C GLY A 40 -4.73 1.93 11.51
N ARG A 41 -3.71 2.76 11.73
CA ARG A 41 -3.60 4.04 11.03
C ARG A 41 -3.24 3.81 9.57
N SER A 42 -3.92 4.53 8.67
CA SER A 42 -3.54 4.57 7.27
C SER A 42 -2.29 5.43 7.06
N GLU A 43 -1.37 4.95 6.23
CA GLU A 43 -0.21 5.70 5.76
C GLU A 43 -0.29 5.93 4.27
N SER A 44 0.16 7.09 3.79
CA SER A 44 0.18 7.43 2.37
C SER A 44 1.58 7.84 1.92
N ARG A 45 1.98 7.42 0.71
CA ARG A 45 3.26 7.75 0.09
C ARG A 45 3.05 8.12 -1.38
N ALA A 46 3.45 9.34 -1.74
CA ALA A 46 3.48 9.78 -3.13
C ALA A 46 4.72 9.22 -3.85
N VAL A 47 4.55 8.81 -5.11
CA VAL A 47 5.62 8.32 -5.99
C VAL A 47 5.43 8.80 -7.42
N THR A 48 6.52 8.90 -8.17
CA THR A 48 6.57 9.50 -9.51
C THR A 48 7.00 8.53 -10.60
N SER A 49 7.13 7.24 -10.31
CA SER A 49 7.39 6.20 -11.30
C SER A 49 6.60 4.91 -11.02
N PRO A 50 6.28 4.12 -12.07
CA PRO A 50 5.67 2.80 -11.89
C PRO A 50 6.53 1.84 -11.05
N ASP A 51 7.85 1.83 -11.25
CA ASP A 51 8.74 0.96 -10.49
C ASP A 51 8.73 1.29 -9.00
N ALA A 52 8.66 2.58 -8.64
CA ALA A 52 8.53 3.00 -7.25
C ALA A 52 7.19 2.56 -6.63
N VAL A 53 6.11 2.48 -7.41
CA VAL A 53 4.83 1.90 -6.92
C VAL A 53 5.04 0.44 -6.55
N VAL A 54 5.67 -0.35 -7.43
CA VAL A 54 5.89 -1.79 -7.20
C VAL A 54 6.68 -2.03 -5.93
N GLU A 55 7.76 -1.28 -5.72
CA GLU A 55 8.59 -1.40 -4.51
C GLU A 55 7.83 -1.04 -3.24
N VAL A 56 7.05 0.06 -3.26
CA VAL A 56 6.24 0.46 -2.09
C VAL A 56 5.15 -0.57 -1.78
N VAL A 57 4.43 -1.05 -2.80
CA VAL A 57 3.38 -2.06 -2.62
C VAL A 57 3.97 -3.35 -2.06
N ARG A 58 5.11 -3.82 -2.60
CA ARG A 58 5.81 -5.01 -2.10
C ARG A 58 6.15 -4.88 -0.62
N SER A 59 6.77 -3.76 -0.23
CA SER A 59 7.09 -3.50 1.19
C SER A 59 5.85 -3.56 2.07
N ARG A 60 4.74 -2.95 1.64
CA ARG A 60 3.48 -2.95 2.42
C ARG A 60 2.83 -4.32 2.52
N LEU A 61 2.89 -5.13 1.47
CA LEU A 61 2.40 -6.51 1.55
C LEU A 61 3.21 -7.34 2.55
N VAL A 62 4.54 -7.15 2.62
CA VAL A 62 5.37 -7.80 3.64
C VAL A 62 4.97 -7.37 5.04
N ASP A 63 4.77 -6.07 5.28
CA ASP A 63 4.34 -5.53 6.58
C ASP A 63 2.97 -6.12 7.00
N ILE A 64 2.01 -6.15 6.07
CA ILE A 64 0.68 -6.74 6.27
C ILE A 64 0.83 -8.22 6.65
N LEU A 65 1.53 -9.01 5.84
CA LEU A 65 1.68 -10.45 6.08
C LEU A 65 2.46 -10.77 7.37
N ALA A 66 3.45 -9.95 7.74
CA ALA A 66 4.19 -10.10 8.99
C ALA A 66 3.30 -9.82 10.22
N GLY A 67 2.41 -8.83 10.14
CA GLY A 67 1.41 -8.56 11.18
C GLY A 67 0.39 -9.68 11.39
N HIS A 68 0.27 -10.61 10.43
CA HIS A 68 -0.64 -11.76 10.50
C HIS A 68 -0.01 -13.01 11.16
N GLN A 69 1.28 -13.02 11.48
CA GLN A 69 1.86 -14.17 12.19
C GLN A 69 1.40 -14.19 13.66
N PRO A 70 0.78 -15.30 14.13
CA PRO A 70 0.50 -15.45 15.56
C PRO A 70 1.82 -15.50 16.32
N ARG A 71 1.93 -14.68 17.38
CA ARG A 71 2.97 -14.82 18.40
C ARG A 71 2.75 -16.09 19.22
#